data_AF-A0A2U8VN05-F1
#
_entry.id   AF-A0A2U8VN05-F1
#
_cell.length_a   1.000
_cell.length_b   1.000
_cell.length_c   1.000
_cell.angle_alpha   90.00
_cell.angle_beta   90.00
_cell.angle_gamma   90.00
#
_symmetry.space_group_name_H-M   'P 1'
#
loop_
_entity.id
_entity.type
_entity.pdbx_description
1 polymer ?
#
loop_
_entity_poly.entity_id
_entity_poly.type
_entity_poly.pdbx_seq_one_letter_code
_entity_poly.pdbx_strand_id
1 'polypeptide(L)'
;MSRSSLALAAGLVAGLAAIALAGCTAAERTPPTPAEIAPVPPRPPAPPPSFSGPVLTPEGACTGAAPGTAAAIEPGIGECDLVRLKGRAPTDVLIGEGRAGREVQVLYTEPGAKELYFFVNNRLDRVIKS
;
A
#
# COMPACT_ATOMS: atom_id res chain seq x y z
N MET A 1 -90.74 -26.40 32.52
CA MET A 1 -91.10 -26.67 31.11
C MET A 1 -91.54 -25.37 30.45
N SER A 2 -91.07 -25.12 29.23
CA SER A 2 -91.45 -24.05 28.28
C SER A 2 -91.09 -22.60 28.68
N ARG A 3 -90.10 -21.96 28.04
CA ARG A 3 -90.17 -21.22 26.74
C ARG A 3 -91.08 -19.98 26.87
N SER A 4 -90.76 -18.77 26.42
CA SER A 4 -89.69 -18.23 25.58
C SER A 4 -89.92 -16.72 25.43
N SER A 5 -88.85 -15.94 25.54
CA SER A 5 -88.42 -14.90 24.58
C SER A 5 -89.20 -13.60 24.36
N LEU A 6 -88.45 -12.64 23.80
CA LEU A 6 -88.80 -11.34 23.22
C LEU A 6 -88.87 -10.17 24.21
N ALA A 7 -88.31 -9.00 23.95
CA ALA A 7 -87.54 -8.52 22.82
C ALA A 7 -86.91 -7.17 23.18
N LEU A 8 -85.79 -6.89 22.51
CA LEU A 8 -85.39 -5.61 21.94
C LEU A 8 -85.71 -4.29 22.66
N ALA A 9 -84.61 -3.57 22.85
CA ALA A 9 -84.40 -2.20 22.38
C ALA A 9 -85.11 -1.06 23.11
N ALA A 10 -84.34 -0.37 23.94
CA ALA A 10 -84.28 1.09 24.03
C ALA A 10 -83.09 1.39 24.96
N GLY A 11 -82.00 2.02 24.55
CA GLY A 11 -81.99 3.21 23.72
C GLY A 11 -81.62 4.38 24.64
N LEU A 12 -80.49 4.99 24.31
CA LEU A 12 -80.03 6.30 24.78
C LEU A 12 -79.48 6.38 26.22
N VAL A 13 -78.52 7.30 26.39
CA VAL A 13 -77.94 7.79 27.65
C VAL A 13 -76.69 7.06 28.18
N ALA A 14 -75.72 6.78 27.30
CA ALA A 14 -74.32 6.70 27.72
C ALA A 14 -73.45 7.42 26.68
N GLY A 15 -73.70 8.72 26.55
CA GLY A 15 -72.92 9.61 25.71
C GLY A 15 -71.59 9.99 26.38
N LEU A 16 -70.65 10.36 25.50
CA LEU A 16 -69.71 11.46 25.72
C LEU A 16 -68.57 11.26 26.72
N ALA A 17 -67.78 10.18 26.59
CA ALA A 17 -66.50 10.08 27.32
C ALA A 17 -65.35 9.36 26.58
N ALA A 18 -65.35 9.30 25.25
CA ALA A 18 -64.35 8.49 24.52
C ALA A 18 -63.69 9.14 23.28
N ILE A 19 -63.77 10.46 23.08
CA ILE A 19 -63.29 11.11 21.83
C ILE A 19 -62.13 12.11 22.07
N ALA A 20 -61.43 12.01 23.20
CA ALA A 20 -60.46 13.04 23.59
C ALA A 20 -58.97 12.69 23.38
N LEU A 21 -58.59 11.68 22.58
CA LEU A 21 -57.16 11.33 22.41
C LEU A 21 -56.71 10.93 20.97
N ALA A 22 -57.43 11.33 19.93
CA ALA A 22 -56.99 11.06 18.55
C ALA A 22 -56.62 12.37 17.83
N GLY A 23 -55.33 12.73 17.83
CA GLY A 23 -54.89 13.88 17.04
C GLY A 23 -53.47 14.40 17.22
N CYS A 24 -52.57 13.69 17.92
CA CYS A 24 -51.13 13.97 17.80
C CYS A 24 -50.60 13.31 16.52
N THR A 25 -50.77 13.95 15.36
CA THR A 25 -50.03 13.54 14.15
C THR A 25 -48.61 14.06 14.27
N ALA A 26 -47.76 13.28 14.93
CA ALA A 26 -46.32 13.43 14.83
C ALA A 26 -45.95 13.33 13.34
N ALA A 27 -45.51 14.44 12.75
CA ALA A 27 -44.87 14.43 11.44
C ALA A 27 -43.53 13.71 11.58
N GLU A 28 -43.53 12.40 11.38
CA GLU A 28 -42.32 11.59 11.32
C GLU A 28 -41.52 12.05 10.09
N ARG A 29 -40.44 12.80 10.32
CA ARG A 29 -39.46 13.09 9.29
C ARG A 29 -38.72 11.78 8.99
N THR A 30 -39.01 11.18 7.84
CA THR A 30 -38.17 10.12 7.29
C THR A 30 -36.73 10.64 7.16
N PRO A 31 -35.74 10.02 7.84
CA PRO A 31 -34.34 10.36 7.61
C PRO A 31 -34.00 10.13 6.13
N PRO A 32 -33.22 10.99 5.47
CA PRO A 32 -32.74 10.71 4.13
C PRO A 32 -31.95 9.40 4.14
N THR A 33 -32.26 8.51 3.19
CA THR A 33 -31.54 7.24 3.01
C THR A 33 -30.05 7.55 2.86
N PRO A 34 -29.15 6.90 3.64
CA PRO A 34 -27.71 7.06 3.45
C PRO A 34 -27.37 6.73 2.00
N ALA A 35 -26.70 7.64 1.29
CA ALA A 35 -26.19 7.36 -0.03
C ALA A 35 -25.26 6.15 0.05
N GLU A 36 -25.53 5.12 -0.74
CA GLU A 36 -24.69 3.94 -0.85
C GLU A 36 -23.32 4.37 -1.37
N ILE A 37 -22.29 4.21 -0.56
CA ILE A 37 -20.90 4.49 -0.93
C ILE A 37 -20.47 3.37 -1.89
N ALA A 38 -20.36 3.68 -3.17
CA ALA A 38 -19.82 2.75 -4.15
C ALA A 38 -18.38 2.35 -3.74
N PRO A 39 -18.02 1.06 -3.79
CA PRO A 39 -16.67 0.62 -3.48
C PRO A 39 -15.68 1.21 -4.50
N VAL A 40 -14.70 1.96 -4.01
CA VAL A 40 -13.59 2.45 -4.83
C VAL A 40 -12.74 1.23 -5.24
N PRO A 41 -12.49 1.02 -6.55
CA PRO A 41 -11.65 -0.09 -6.97
C PRO A 41 -10.23 0.07 -6.40
N PRO A 42 -9.55 -1.04 -6.05
CA PRO A 42 -8.19 -0.97 -5.54
C PRO A 42 -7.27 -0.33 -6.57
N ARG A 43 -6.46 0.64 -6.13
CA ARG A 43 -5.44 1.26 -6.98
C ARG A 43 -4.44 0.18 -7.42
N PRO A 44 -4.08 0.09 -8.71
CA PRO A 44 -3.00 -0.79 -9.15
C PRO A 44 -1.71 -0.50 -8.38
N PRO A 45 -0.88 -1.52 -8.09
CA PRO A 45 0.42 -1.30 -7.48
C PRO A 45 1.28 -0.40 -8.37
N ALA A 46 2.03 0.53 -7.76
CA ALA A 46 2.97 1.35 -8.50
C ALA A 46 4.05 0.46 -9.14
N PRO A 47 4.51 0.75 -10.37
CA PRO A 47 5.64 0.04 -10.94
C PRO A 47 6.88 0.21 -10.04
N PRO A 48 7.77 -0.81 -9.97
CA PRO A 48 8.99 -0.69 -9.21
C PRO A 48 9.81 0.51 -9.73
N PRO A 49 10.50 1.25 -8.86
CA PRO A 49 11.31 2.38 -9.29
C PRO A 49 12.38 1.89 -10.27
N SER A 50 12.35 2.38 -11.51
CA SER A 50 13.38 2.10 -12.50
C SER A 50 14.59 2.98 -12.22
N PHE A 51 15.71 2.37 -11.82
CA PHE A 51 16.98 3.08 -11.71
C PHE A 51 17.44 3.51 -13.11
N SER A 52 17.58 4.82 -13.34
CA SER A 52 18.07 5.42 -14.59
C SER A 52 19.39 6.16 -14.37
N GLY A 53 20.37 5.49 -13.74
CA GLY A 53 21.70 6.03 -13.50
C GLY A 53 22.80 5.24 -14.22
N PRO A 54 24.05 5.74 -14.20
CA PRO A 54 25.19 5.02 -14.74
C PRO A 54 25.42 3.71 -13.99
N VAL A 55 25.73 2.67 -14.75
CA VAL A 55 25.99 1.30 -14.27
C VAL A 55 27.43 0.88 -14.57
N LEU A 56 27.89 -0.15 -13.86
CA LEU A 56 29.17 -0.80 -14.10
C LEU A 56 29.10 -1.71 -15.33
N THR A 57 30.18 -1.71 -16.12
CA THR A 57 30.45 -2.72 -17.15
C THR A 57 31.18 -3.92 -16.54
N PRO A 58 31.25 -5.08 -17.23
CA PRO A 58 32.01 -6.23 -16.76
C PRO A 58 33.50 -5.92 -16.50
N GLU A 59 34.05 -4.93 -17.18
CA GLU A 59 35.45 -4.50 -17.05
C GLU A 59 35.67 -3.59 -15.83
N GLY A 60 34.64 -3.31 -15.04
CA GLY A 60 34.72 -2.44 -13.86
C GLY A 60 34.69 -0.94 -14.17
N ALA A 61 34.37 -0.56 -15.41
CA ALA A 61 34.21 0.83 -15.81
C ALA A 61 32.77 1.32 -15.62
N CYS A 62 32.62 2.61 -15.33
CA CYS A 62 31.30 3.24 -15.29
C CYS A 62 30.87 3.71 -16.68
N THR A 63 29.64 3.40 -17.05
CA THR A 63 29.00 3.86 -18.32
C THR A 63 28.79 5.37 -18.38
N GLY A 64 28.89 6.07 -17.24
CA GLY A 64 28.81 7.52 -17.15
C GLY A 64 29.31 8.04 -15.79
N ALA A 65 29.31 9.36 -15.62
CA ALA A 65 29.74 9.98 -14.38
C ALA A 65 28.82 9.60 -13.21
N ALA A 66 29.41 9.15 -12.09
CA ALA A 66 28.66 8.82 -10.88
C ALA A 66 27.83 10.03 -10.40
N PRO A 67 26.55 9.87 -10.01
CA PRO A 67 25.69 10.98 -9.60
C PRO A 67 26.22 11.76 -8.39
N GLY A 68 27.01 11.13 -7.52
CA GLY A 68 27.59 11.81 -6.37
C GLY A 68 26.63 12.00 -5.20
N THR A 69 25.44 11.39 -5.25
CA THR A 69 24.39 11.60 -4.24
C THR A 69 24.65 10.86 -2.94
N ALA A 70 25.52 9.83 -2.95
CA ALA A 70 25.85 9.04 -1.77
C ALA A 70 27.06 9.60 -1.01
N ALA A 71 26.92 9.78 0.31
CA ALA A 71 28.03 10.21 1.18
C ALA A 71 28.80 9.01 1.78
N ALA A 72 28.17 7.85 1.88
CA ALA A 72 28.73 6.63 2.46
C ALA A 72 28.29 5.38 1.66
N ILE A 73 28.98 4.26 1.87
CA ILE A 73 28.67 2.99 1.22
C ILE A 73 27.66 2.22 2.06
N GLU A 74 26.39 2.31 1.69
CA GLU A 74 25.25 1.70 2.39
C GLU A 74 24.22 1.16 1.40
N PRO A 75 23.34 0.22 1.78
CA PRO A 75 22.29 -0.26 0.90
C PRO A 75 21.49 0.89 0.26
N GLY A 76 21.21 0.77 -1.03
CA GLY A 76 20.49 1.76 -1.84
C GLY A 76 21.39 2.67 -2.70
N ILE A 77 22.71 2.71 -2.50
CA ILE A 77 23.59 3.47 -3.41
C ILE A 77 23.64 2.83 -4.81
N GLY A 78 23.98 3.63 -5.82
CA GLY A 78 24.21 3.13 -7.18
C GLY A 78 25.60 2.52 -7.36
N GLU A 79 25.76 1.68 -8.39
CA GLU A 79 27.04 1.02 -8.73
C GLU A 79 28.19 2.01 -8.92
N CYS A 80 27.96 3.08 -9.66
CA CYS A 80 29.01 4.06 -9.92
C CYS A 80 29.30 4.98 -8.72
N ASP A 81 28.35 5.13 -7.80
CA ASP A 81 28.62 5.78 -6.52
C ASP A 81 29.57 4.93 -5.66
N LEU A 82 29.45 3.60 -5.69
CA LEU A 82 30.43 2.71 -5.04
C LEU A 82 31.83 2.95 -5.59
N VAL A 83 32.00 2.95 -6.91
CA VAL A 83 33.32 3.17 -7.54
C VAL A 83 33.91 4.51 -7.14
N ARG A 84 33.10 5.58 -7.17
CA ARG A 84 33.52 6.91 -6.73
C ARG A 84 33.93 6.92 -5.26
N LEU A 85 33.16 6.30 -4.38
CA LEU A 85 33.43 6.24 -2.94
C LEU A 85 34.65 5.38 -2.60
N LYS A 86 34.89 4.28 -3.33
CA LYS A 86 36.10 3.46 -3.19
C LYS A 86 37.33 4.13 -3.77
N GLY A 87 37.15 5.10 -4.68
CA GLY A 87 38.23 5.88 -5.30
C GLY A 87 39.13 5.07 -6.24
N ARG A 88 38.75 3.83 -6.57
CA ARG A 88 39.52 2.91 -7.41
C ARG A 88 38.61 1.95 -8.15
N ALA A 89 39.12 1.40 -9.25
CA ALA A 89 38.42 0.35 -10.00
C ALA A 89 38.23 -0.90 -9.11
N PRO A 90 37.11 -1.63 -9.28
CA PRO A 90 36.91 -2.92 -8.64
C PRO A 90 37.95 -3.94 -9.12
N THR A 91 38.22 -4.92 -8.27
CA THR A 91 39.10 -6.05 -8.62
C THR A 91 38.44 -6.97 -9.64
N ASP A 92 37.14 -7.20 -9.48
CA ASP A 92 36.34 -8.04 -10.37
C ASP A 92 34.88 -7.60 -10.34
N VAL A 93 34.17 -7.78 -11.46
CA VAL A 93 32.75 -7.47 -11.60
C VAL A 93 32.05 -8.62 -12.32
N LEU A 94 31.10 -9.24 -11.63
CA LEU A 94 30.23 -10.26 -12.22
C LEU A 94 28.85 -9.66 -12.43
N ILE A 95 28.40 -9.62 -13.68
CA ILE A 95 27.06 -9.14 -14.06
C ILE A 95 26.22 -10.34 -14.49
N GLY A 96 25.01 -10.43 -13.96
CA GLY A 96 24.04 -11.46 -14.34
C GLY A 96 22.60 -10.96 -14.21
N GLU A 97 21.68 -11.89 -14.42
CA GLU A 97 20.25 -11.68 -14.20
C GLU A 97 19.77 -12.68 -13.15
N GLY A 98 19.11 -12.18 -12.12
CA GLY A 98 18.45 -12.98 -11.11
C GLY A 98 16.94 -12.79 -11.11
N ARG A 99 16.27 -13.29 -10.07
CA ARG A 99 14.80 -13.28 -10.00
C ARG A 99 14.20 -11.88 -10.01
N ALA A 100 14.95 -10.91 -9.48
CA ALA A 100 14.52 -9.54 -9.34
C ALA A 100 14.94 -8.66 -10.53
N GLY A 101 15.71 -9.18 -11.49
CA GLY A 101 16.28 -8.41 -12.60
C GLY A 101 17.81 -8.46 -12.62
N ARG A 102 18.46 -7.35 -12.99
CA ARG A 102 19.92 -7.28 -13.10
C ARG A 102 20.57 -7.39 -11.72
N GLU A 103 21.52 -8.31 -11.59
CA GLU A 103 22.31 -8.53 -10.40
C GLU A 103 23.79 -8.30 -10.71
N VAL A 104 24.48 -7.57 -9.84
CA VAL A 104 25.92 -7.31 -9.99
C VAL A 104 26.64 -7.63 -8.71
N GLN A 105 27.73 -8.37 -8.82
CA GLN A 105 28.66 -8.64 -7.73
C GLN A 105 29.95 -7.89 -8.02
N VAL A 106 30.33 -7.01 -7.11
CA VAL A 106 31.54 -6.19 -7.24
C VAL A 106 32.51 -6.59 -6.14
N LEU A 107 33.68 -7.09 -6.53
CA LEU A 107 34.75 -7.47 -5.61
C LEU A 107 35.76 -6.32 -5.49
N TYR A 108 36.09 -5.97 -4.26
CA TYR A 108 37.27 -5.19 -3.92
C TYR A 108 38.18 -6.01 -3.02
N THR A 109 39.41 -6.27 -3.48
CA THR A 109 40.46 -6.82 -2.62
C THR A 109 41.21 -5.68 -1.96
N GLU A 110 41.31 -5.72 -0.63
CA GLU A 110 42.14 -4.84 0.18
C GLU A 110 43.28 -5.62 0.83
N PRO A 111 44.38 -4.98 1.24
CA PRO A 111 45.43 -5.66 1.98
C PRO A 111 44.86 -6.29 3.26
N GLY A 112 44.75 -7.63 3.27
CA GLY A 112 44.25 -8.40 4.41
C GLY A 112 42.72 -8.52 4.51
N ALA A 113 41.94 -8.05 3.53
CA ALA A 113 40.48 -8.20 3.52
C ALA A 113 39.90 -8.26 2.11
N LYS A 114 38.72 -8.87 1.97
CA LYS A 114 37.92 -8.80 0.74
C LYS A 114 36.54 -8.25 1.07
N GLU A 115 36.06 -7.36 0.20
CA GLU A 115 34.71 -6.80 0.29
C GLU A 115 33.96 -7.14 -1.00
N LEU A 116 32.78 -7.75 -0.86
CA LEU A 116 31.92 -8.15 -1.95
C LEU A 116 30.58 -7.42 -1.84
N TYR A 117 30.27 -6.62 -2.85
CA TYR A 117 29.09 -5.76 -2.89
C TYR A 117 28.08 -6.36 -3.87
N PHE A 118 26.86 -6.58 -3.40
CA PHE A 118 25.79 -7.17 -4.19
C PHE A 118 24.78 -6.09 -4.55
N PHE A 119 24.58 -5.87 -5.85
CA PHE A 119 23.56 -4.96 -6.36
C PHE A 119 22.41 -5.75 -6.94
N VAL A 120 21.19 -5.31 -6.65
CA VAL A 120 19.96 -5.80 -7.26
C VAL A 120 19.25 -4.60 -7.88
N ASN A 121 18.90 -4.68 -9.16
CA ASN A 121 18.28 -3.58 -9.89
C ASN A 121 19.06 -2.25 -9.76
N ASN A 122 20.38 -2.37 -9.85
CA ASN A 122 21.34 -1.25 -9.81
C ASN A 122 21.41 -0.51 -8.46
N ARG A 123 20.93 -1.15 -7.39
CA ARG A 123 20.97 -0.64 -6.01
C ARG A 123 21.74 -1.60 -5.12
N LEU A 124 22.64 -1.07 -4.29
CA LEU A 124 23.37 -1.89 -3.33
C LEU A 124 22.36 -2.57 -2.39
N ASP A 125 22.35 -3.88 -2.36
CA ASP A 125 21.51 -4.69 -1.48
C ASP A 125 22.25 -4.98 -0.18
N ARG A 126 23.48 -5.48 -0.29
CA ARG A 126 24.28 -5.91 0.86
C ARG A 126 25.78 -5.93 0.57
N VAL A 127 26.55 -6.02 1.65
CA VAL A 127 28.01 -6.10 1.65
C VAL A 127 28.45 -7.32 2.45
N ILE A 128 29.31 -8.15 1.88
CA ILE A 128 29.99 -9.25 2.58
C ILE A 128 31.46 -8.88 2.74
N LYS A 129 31.98 -9.00 3.96
CA LYS A 129 33.39 -8.77 4.27
C LYS A 129 34.01 -10.03 4.84
N SER A 130 35.22 -10.36 4.41
CA SER A 130 35.97 -11.56 4.84
C SER A 130 37.46 -11.27 4.96
#